data_AF-A0A2B7GP80-F1
#
_entry.id   AF-A0A2B7GP80-F1
#
_cell.length_a   1.000
_cell.length_b   1.000
_cell.length_c   1.000
_cell.angle_alpha   90.00
_cell.angle_beta   90.00
_cell.angle_gamma   90.00
#
_symmetry.space_group_name_H-M   'P 1'
#
loop_
_entity.id
_entity.type
_entity.pdbx_description
1 polymer ?
#
loop_
_entity_poly.entity_id
_entity_poly.type
_entity_poly.pdbx_seq_one_letter_code
_entity_poly.pdbx_strand_id
1 'polypeptide(L)'
;MRRLTTLFPSEYLEEHAEELGVVEREGKLQIPVLVWALVFGSRLRRSRTLAGFRRSYNSTADELISPGGFYHRLTPSLAEYLRDLVERGLDEDTDDYHLYITNLPRDEFLPEDLATLYRCRWEVETLFRELKTQYELDEFDTNNPVVVEILLYAALLSLLVSRELLDLVTEQAADEIVFPPERWAATFRSHAQLILHELGEYLGYSPPPLLERLIEDAQKIHQQRPILQETLATATNRGMSLS
;
A
#
# COMPACT_ATOMS: atom_id res chain seq x y z
N MET A 1 15.11 6.48 6.88
CA MET A 1 14.45 7.39 5.91
C MET A 1 15.23 7.58 4.62
N ARG A 2 16.50 8.01 4.64
CA ARG A 2 17.27 8.28 3.41
C ARG A 2 17.24 7.18 2.33
N ARG A 3 17.30 5.90 2.70
CA ARG A 3 17.35 4.79 1.73
C ARG A 3 16.00 4.48 1.05
N LEU A 4 14.88 4.59 1.78
CA LEU A 4 13.55 4.51 1.17
C LEU A 4 13.31 5.62 0.15
N THR A 5 13.78 6.83 0.47
CA THR A 5 13.74 7.97 -0.45
C THR A 5 14.80 7.93 -1.56
N THR A 6 15.73 6.95 -1.54
CA THR A 6 16.62 6.70 -2.69
C THR A 6 16.07 5.63 -3.62
N LEU A 7 15.31 4.65 -3.12
CA LEU A 7 14.60 3.68 -3.96
C LEU A 7 13.51 4.37 -4.78
N PHE A 8 12.72 5.22 -4.13
CA PHE A 8 11.69 6.06 -4.74
C PHE A 8 11.86 7.53 -4.31
N PRO A 9 12.74 8.31 -4.96
CA PRO A 9 12.88 9.75 -4.73
C PRO A 9 11.59 10.51 -5.06
N SER A 10 11.23 11.53 -4.27
CA SER A 10 10.00 12.31 -4.51
C SER A 10 9.98 12.96 -5.89
N GLU A 11 11.11 13.50 -6.36
CA GLU A 11 11.25 14.08 -7.70
C GLU A 11 10.95 13.05 -8.80
N TYR A 12 11.49 11.83 -8.66
CA TYR A 12 11.19 10.72 -9.58
C TYR A 12 9.71 10.33 -9.56
N LEU A 13 9.10 10.23 -8.38
CA LEU A 13 7.67 9.90 -8.25
C LEU A 13 6.79 10.96 -8.92
N GLU A 14 7.15 12.24 -8.80
CA GLU A 14 6.43 13.33 -9.42
C GLU A 14 6.61 13.35 -10.95
N GLU A 15 7.86 13.31 -11.43
CA GLU A 15 8.17 13.33 -12.86
C GLU A 15 7.50 12.16 -13.60
N HIS A 16 7.62 10.94 -13.06
CA HIS A 16 7.06 9.75 -13.69
C HIS A 16 5.52 9.76 -13.67
N ALA A 17 4.90 10.33 -12.63
CA ALA A 17 3.45 10.51 -12.58
C ALA A 17 2.96 11.57 -13.58
N GLU A 18 3.73 12.62 -13.84
CA GLU A 18 3.42 13.61 -14.89
C GLU A 18 3.54 13.00 -16.28
N GLU A 19 4.59 12.22 -16.55
CA GLU A 19 4.81 11.52 -17.83
C GLU A 19 3.64 10.61 -18.21
N LEU A 20 3.11 9.85 -17.24
CA LEU A 20 1.97 8.95 -17.43
C LEU A 20 0.60 9.65 -17.35
N GLY A 21 0.58 10.97 -17.10
CA GLY A 21 -0.65 11.76 -17.01
C GLY A 21 -1.51 11.43 -15.78
N VAL A 22 -0.90 10.96 -14.70
CA VAL A 22 -1.57 10.69 -13.41
C VAL A 22 -1.99 12.01 -12.73
N VAL A 23 -1.26 13.10 -12.98
CA VAL A 23 -1.51 14.44 -12.45
C VAL A 23 -1.62 15.46 -13.58
N GLU A 24 -2.61 16.34 -13.51
CA GLU A 24 -2.66 17.57 -14.34
C GLU A 24 -1.93 18.71 -13.60
N ARG A 25 -1.23 19.60 -14.33
CA ARG A 25 -0.30 20.65 -13.85
C ARG A 25 -0.76 21.60 -12.72
N GLU A 26 -2.01 21.54 -12.25
CA GLU A 26 -2.55 22.31 -11.11
C GLU A 26 -3.32 21.42 -10.09
N GLY A 27 -2.97 20.14 -9.97
CA GLY A 27 -3.68 19.18 -9.12
C GLY A 27 -3.34 19.25 -7.63
N LYS A 28 -4.36 19.29 -6.76
CA LYS A 28 -4.26 19.14 -5.28
C LYS A 28 -3.76 17.75 -4.79
N LEU A 29 -3.26 16.89 -5.70
CA LEU A 29 -2.86 15.52 -5.36
C LEU A 29 -1.35 15.44 -5.22
N GLN A 30 -0.88 15.18 -4.01
CA GLN A 30 0.55 15.03 -3.70
C GLN A 30 0.96 13.57 -3.95
N ILE A 31 1.57 13.30 -5.11
CA ILE A 31 1.88 11.92 -5.55
C ILE A 31 2.79 11.16 -4.58
N PRO A 32 3.90 11.73 -4.06
CA PRO A 32 4.72 11.03 -3.09
C PRO A 32 3.89 10.60 -1.87
N VAL A 33 3.03 11.49 -1.36
CA VAL A 33 2.14 11.19 -0.23
C VAL A 33 1.12 10.11 -0.58
N LEU A 34 0.58 10.12 -1.80
CA LEU A 34 -0.33 9.08 -2.27
C LEU A 34 0.35 7.71 -2.33
N VAL A 35 1.54 7.63 -2.92
CA VAL A 35 2.31 6.39 -2.99
C VAL A 35 2.60 5.86 -1.58
N TRP A 36 3.09 6.72 -0.68
CA TRP A 36 3.37 6.32 0.71
C TRP A 36 2.10 5.98 1.50
N ALA A 37 0.98 6.66 1.26
CA ALA A 37 -0.30 6.32 1.85
C ALA A 37 -0.85 4.99 1.32
N LEU A 38 -0.58 4.61 0.06
CA LEU A 38 -0.92 3.30 -0.46
C LEU A 38 -0.01 2.20 0.14
N VAL A 39 1.28 2.50 0.29
CA VAL A 39 2.28 1.61 0.88
C VAL A 39 2.01 1.35 2.37
N PHE A 40 1.68 2.39 3.15
CA PHE A 40 1.59 2.33 4.62
C PHE A 40 0.16 2.49 5.20
N GLY A 41 -0.78 2.99 4.40
CA GLY A 41 -2.13 3.34 4.86
C GLY A 41 -3.12 2.20 4.95
N SER A 42 -2.73 1.03 4.47
CA SER A 42 -3.49 -0.17 4.75
C SER A 42 -3.20 -0.66 6.18
N ARG A 43 -4.27 -0.77 6.98
CA ARG A 43 -4.47 -1.78 8.05
C ARG A 43 -4.21 -1.40 9.51
N LEU A 44 -5.08 -0.57 10.07
CA LEU A 44 -5.42 -0.76 11.49
C LEU A 44 -6.47 -1.86 11.74
N ARG A 45 -7.36 -2.22 10.80
CA ARG A 45 -8.25 -3.41 10.93
C ARG A 45 -8.75 -3.92 9.58
N ARG A 46 -8.55 -5.23 9.34
CA ARG A 46 -9.34 -6.21 8.56
C ARG A 46 -9.93 -5.87 7.17
N SER A 47 -9.74 -4.68 6.61
CA SER A 47 -10.10 -4.43 5.21
C SER A 47 -9.35 -3.23 4.63
N ARG A 48 -8.72 -3.46 3.47
CA ARG A 48 -8.13 -2.46 2.57
C ARG A 48 -9.20 -1.54 1.95
N THR A 49 -9.94 -0.82 2.79
CA THR A 49 -11.01 0.05 2.29
C THR A 49 -10.42 1.29 1.63
N LEU A 50 -11.00 1.72 0.52
CA LEU A 50 -10.64 3.00 -0.12
C LEU A 50 -10.71 4.18 0.85
N ALA A 51 -11.66 4.14 1.79
CA ALA A 51 -11.77 5.12 2.87
C ALA A 51 -10.56 5.08 3.82
N GLY A 52 -9.99 3.90 4.10
CA GLY A 52 -8.78 3.74 4.89
C GLY A 52 -7.55 4.40 4.23
N PHE A 53 -7.34 4.13 2.94
CA PHE A 53 -6.26 4.75 2.18
C PHE A 53 -6.39 6.27 2.13
N ARG A 54 -7.59 6.79 1.88
CA ARG A 54 -7.85 8.23 1.89
C ARG A 54 -7.51 8.86 3.26
N ARG A 55 -7.89 8.22 4.36
CA ARG A 55 -7.55 8.70 5.71
C ARG A 55 -6.05 8.73 5.94
N SER A 56 -5.35 7.70 5.46
CA SER A 56 -3.89 7.65 5.55
C SER A 56 -3.19 8.66 4.65
N TYR A 57 -3.78 9.01 3.51
CA TYR A 57 -3.30 10.11 2.69
C TYR A 57 -3.47 11.44 3.43
N ASN A 58 -4.68 11.73 3.91
CA ASN A 58 -5.01 12.96 4.65
C ASN A 58 -4.28 13.09 5.99
N SER A 59 -3.76 11.99 6.55
CA SER A 59 -2.98 12.06 7.79
C SER A 59 -1.59 12.67 7.58
N THR A 60 -1.13 12.73 6.33
CA THR A 60 0.25 13.10 5.97
C THR A 60 0.29 14.22 4.94
N ALA A 61 -0.70 14.32 4.06
CA ALA A 61 -0.79 15.35 3.02
C ALA A 61 -1.07 16.74 3.60
N ASP A 62 -0.52 17.78 2.96
CA ASP A 62 -0.81 19.18 3.27
C ASP A 62 -2.23 19.57 2.87
N GLU A 63 -2.72 19.00 1.77
CA GLU A 63 -4.05 19.25 1.25
C GLU A 63 -4.99 18.06 1.42
N LEU A 64 -6.10 18.27 2.13
CA LEU A 64 -7.13 17.25 2.30
C LEU A 64 -7.85 16.95 1.00
N ILE A 65 -8.11 15.66 0.79
CA ILE A 65 -8.94 15.19 -0.31
C ILE A 65 -10.24 14.59 0.24
N SER A 66 -11.35 15.05 -0.32
CA SER A 66 -12.69 14.54 -0.02
C SER A 66 -12.87 13.11 -0.56
N PRO A 67 -13.81 12.32 -0.03
CA PRO A 67 -14.09 10.96 -0.52
C PRO A 67 -14.29 10.88 -2.05
N GLY A 68 -15.12 11.76 -2.61
CA GLY A 68 -15.39 11.79 -4.06
C GLY A 68 -14.17 12.20 -4.87
N GLY A 69 -13.39 13.19 -4.39
CA GLY A 69 -12.16 13.62 -5.05
C GLY A 69 -11.06 12.56 -5.01
N PHE A 70 -11.00 11.74 -3.97
CA PHE A 70 -10.05 10.62 -3.89
C PHE A 70 -10.41 9.53 -4.90
N TYR A 71 -11.70 9.14 -4.97
CA TYR A 71 -12.15 8.07 -5.86
C TYR A 71 -12.04 8.43 -7.33
N HIS A 72 -12.21 9.71 -7.69
CA HIS A 72 -12.07 10.16 -9.07
C HIS A 72 -10.65 10.02 -9.64
N ARG A 73 -9.65 9.92 -8.77
CA ARG A 73 -8.22 9.80 -9.12
C ARG A 73 -7.73 8.35 -9.22
N LEU A 74 -8.60 7.38 -8.95
CA LEU A 74 -8.31 5.96 -9.15
C LEU A 74 -8.48 5.59 -10.62
N THR A 75 -7.51 5.99 -11.44
CA THR A 75 -7.55 5.90 -12.91
C THR A 75 -6.66 4.77 -13.44
N PRO A 76 -6.85 4.35 -14.71
CA PRO A 76 -5.93 3.41 -15.37
C PRO A 76 -4.48 3.91 -15.40
N SER A 77 -4.25 5.20 -15.64
CA SER A 77 -2.91 5.80 -15.61
C SER A 77 -2.25 5.66 -14.24
N LEU A 78 -3.00 5.80 -13.15
CA LEU A 78 -2.46 5.55 -11.80
C LEU A 78 -2.10 4.07 -11.61
N ALA A 79 -2.85 3.14 -12.18
CA ALA A 79 -2.52 1.71 -12.13
C ALA A 79 -1.23 1.41 -12.91
N GLU A 80 -1.09 1.95 -14.13
CA GLU A 80 0.13 1.84 -14.95
C GLU A 80 1.35 2.41 -14.22
N TYR A 81 1.20 3.60 -13.62
CA TYR A 81 2.24 4.21 -12.81
C TYR A 81 2.70 3.32 -11.63
N LEU A 82 1.77 2.72 -10.89
CA LEU A 82 2.14 1.85 -9.77
C LEU A 82 2.78 0.54 -10.24
N ARG A 83 2.44 0.04 -11.43
CA ARG A 83 3.10 -1.13 -12.05
C ARG A 83 4.58 -0.84 -12.29
N ASP A 84 4.89 0.28 -12.95
CA ASP A 84 6.25 0.66 -13.30
C ASP A 84 7.13 0.82 -12.04
N LEU A 85 6.55 1.34 -10.94
CA LEU A 85 7.24 1.40 -9.65
C LEU A 85 7.57 0.01 -9.08
N VAL A 86 6.67 -0.98 -9.23
CA VAL A 86 6.91 -2.35 -8.76
C VAL A 86 8.02 -3.03 -9.57
N GLU A 87 7.98 -2.89 -10.89
CA GLU A 87 8.99 -3.49 -11.78
C GLU A 87 10.40 -3.00 -11.46
N ARG A 88 10.52 -1.74 -11.02
CA ARG A 88 11.80 -1.14 -10.62
C ARG A 88 12.41 -1.72 -9.34
N GLY A 89 11.61 -2.27 -8.42
CA GLY A 89 12.09 -2.67 -7.08
C GLY A 89 12.51 -4.14 -6.92
N LEU A 90 12.43 -4.97 -7.96
CA LEU A 90 12.53 -6.44 -7.87
C LEU A 90 13.95 -7.04 -8.09
N ASP A 91 15.05 -6.33 -7.82
CA ASP A 91 16.40 -6.82 -8.14
C ASP A 91 17.29 -6.98 -6.88
N GLU A 92 17.53 -8.24 -6.42
CA GLU A 92 18.78 -8.78 -5.80
C GLU A 92 18.57 -10.14 -5.05
N ASP A 93 19.54 -11.07 -5.15
CA ASP A 93 19.57 -12.45 -4.59
C ASP A 93 20.69 -12.68 -3.55
N THR A 94 20.52 -13.60 -2.58
CA THR A 94 21.56 -14.05 -1.60
C THR A 94 21.57 -15.58 -1.39
N ASP A 95 22.73 -16.17 -1.07
CA ASP A 95 23.10 -17.60 -1.25
C ASP A 95 23.23 -18.41 0.07
N ASP A 96 22.64 -19.63 0.13
CA ASP A 96 22.79 -20.63 1.22
C ASP A 96 22.65 -22.09 0.66
N TYR A 97 23.12 -23.12 1.38
CA TYR A 97 23.20 -24.50 0.83
C TYR A 97 21.88 -25.29 0.87
N HIS A 98 21.54 -26.00 -0.23
CA HIS A 98 20.24 -26.72 -0.40
C HIS A 98 20.34 -28.11 -1.08
N LEU A 99 19.40 -29.01 -0.78
CA LEU A 99 19.24 -30.36 -1.38
C LEU A 99 17.94 -30.44 -2.19
N TYR A 100 18.01 -30.88 -3.45
CA TYR A 100 16.88 -30.92 -4.39
C TYR A 100 16.60 -32.35 -4.92
N ILE A 101 15.32 -32.68 -5.14
CA ILE A 101 14.88 -33.93 -5.77
C ILE A 101 14.09 -33.56 -7.03
N THR A 102 14.45 -34.08 -8.20
CA THR A 102 13.81 -33.73 -9.48
C THR A 102 13.65 -34.94 -10.39
N ASN A 103 12.68 -34.89 -11.30
CA ASN A 103 12.51 -35.82 -12.42
C ASN A 103 13.05 -35.26 -13.76
N LEU A 104 13.70 -34.08 -13.74
CA LEU A 104 14.30 -33.47 -14.91
C LEU A 104 15.59 -34.19 -15.35
N PRO A 105 15.85 -34.30 -16.67
CA PRO A 105 17.02 -34.98 -17.21
C PRO A 105 18.32 -34.27 -16.83
N ARG A 106 19.30 -35.03 -16.32
CA ARG A 106 20.59 -34.53 -15.80
C ARG A 106 21.52 -33.99 -16.91
N ASP A 107 21.30 -34.42 -18.14
CA ASP A 107 22.03 -33.98 -19.33
C ASP A 107 21.55 -32.63 -19.86
N GLU A 108 20.38 -32.17 -19.44
CA GLU A 108 19.78 -30.89 -19.87
C GLU A 108 19.81 -29.83 -18.75
N PHE A 109 19.68 -30.23 -17.48
CA PHE A 109 19.59 -29.29 -16.35
C PHE A 109 20.71 -29.52 -15.33
N LEU A 110 21.49 -28.47 -15.07
CA LEU A 110 22.53 -28.48 -14.06
C LEU A 110 21.94 -28.35 -12.64
N PRO A 111 22.67 -28.78 -11.60
CA PRO A 111 22.26 -28.56 -10.21
C PRO A 111 21.94 -27.10 -9.88
N GLU A 112 22.63 -26.15 -10.53
CA GLU A 112 22.40 -24.71 -10.41
C GLU A 112 21.04 -24.29 -11.02
N ASP A 113 20.69 -24.83 -12.19
CA ASP A 113 19.38 -24.60 -12.83
C ASP A 113 18.24 -25.15 -11.97
N LEU A 114 18.45 -26.33 -11.38
CA LEU A 114 17.51 -26.94 -10.44
C LEU A 114 17.38 -26.13 -9.16
N ALA A 115 18.49 -25.61 -8.63
CA ALA A 115 18.49 -24.74 -7.47
C ALA A 115 17.69 -23.47 -7.73
N THR A 116 17.90 -22.84 -8.89
CA THR A 116 17.13 -21.68 -9.34
C THR A 116 15.66 -22.02 -9.53
N LEU A 117 15.31 -23.10 -10.21
CA LEU A 117 13.91 -23.54 -10.38
C LEU A 117 13.18 -23.77 -9.05
N TYR A 118 13.84 -24.46 -8.11
CA TYR A 118 13.26 -24.75 -6.81
C TYR A 118 13.21 -23.54 -5.88
N ARG A 119 14.24 -22.68 -5.93
CA ARG A 119 14.28 -21.38 -5.26
C ARG A 119 13.14 -20.51 -5.78
N CYS A 120 13.04 -20.28 -7.08
CA CYS A 120 11.95 -19.54 -7.70
C CYS A 120 10.58 -20.13 -7.33
N ARG A 121 10.41 -21.45 -7.30
CA ARG A 121 9.13 -22.07 -6.92
C ARG A 121 8.76 -21.77 -5.45
N TRP A 122 9.70 -21.95 -4.53
CA TRP A 122 9.44 -21.78 -3.11
C TRP A 122 9.34 -20.31 -2.72
N GLU A 123 10.15 -19.46 -3.33
CA GLU A 123 10.06 -18.01 -3.21
C GLU A 123 8.70 -17.54 -3.71
N VAL A 124 8.24 -18.00 -4.87
CA VAL A 124 6.88 -17.69 -5.35
C VAL A 124 5.82 -18.16 -4.35
N GLU A 125 5.86 -19.40 -3.88
CA GLU A 125 4.86 -19.87 -2.89
C GLU A 125 4.90 -19.08 -1.57
N THR A 126 6.09 -18.74 -1.09
CA THR A 126 6.28 -18.02 0.18
C THR A 126 5.90 -16.56 0.02
N LEU A 127 6.29 -15.92 -1.08
CA LEU A 127 5.90 -14.58 -1.50
C LEU A 127 4.38 -14.47 -1.61
N PHE A 128 3.72 -15.40 -2.31
CA PHE A 128 2.26 -15.38 -2.44
C PHE A 128 1.57 -15.66 -1.10
N ARG A 129 2.13 -16.52 -0.24
CA ARG A 129 1.60 -16.76 1.11
C ARG A 129 1.69 -15.50 1.97
N GLU A 130 2.82 -14.80 1.92
CA GLU A 130 3.03 -13.53 2.62
C GLU A 130 2.12 -12.43 2.06
N LEU A 131 2.03 -12.29 0.74
CA LEU A 131 1.15 -11.33 0.07
C LEU A 131 -0.33 -11.54 0.44
N LYS A 132 -0.77 -12.79 0.57
CA LYS A 132 -2.12 -13.08 1.08
C LYS A 132 -2.24 -12.82 2.59
N THR A 133 -1.27 -13.24 3.39
CA THR A 133 -1.40 -13.21 4.86
C THR A 133 -1.16 -11.82 5.45
N GLN A 134 -0.09 -11.15 5.03
CA GLN A 134 0.35 -9.85 5.56
C GLN A 134 -0.20 -8.69 4.73
N TYR A 135 -0.37 -8.92 3.43
CA TYR A 135 -0.83 -7.92 2.48
C TYR A 135 -2.21 -8.22 1.88
N GLU A 136 -3.00 -9.16 2.42
CA GLU A 136 -4.41 -9.53 2.10
C GLU A 136 -4.73 -9.64 0.59
N LEU A 137 -3.77 -10.03 -0.25
CA LEU A 137 -3.92 -10.06 -1.73
C LEU A 137 -5.11 -10.91 -2.22
N ASP A 138 -5.65 -11.79 -1.41
CA ASP A 138 -6.82 -12.63 -1.68
C ASP A 138 -8.18 -12.02 -1.25
N GLU A 139 -8.19 -10.88 -0.58
CA GLU A 139 -9.41 -10.21 -0.11
C GLU A 139 -9.53 -8.77 -0.65
N PHE A 140 -10.48 -8.55 -1.56
CA PHE A 140 -10.85 -7.23 -2.08
C PHE A 140 -12.35 -6.96 -1.91
N ASP A 141 -12.71 -5.83 -1.28
CA ASP A 141 -14.10 -5.41 -1.05
C ASP A 141 -14.72 -4.64 -2.25
N THR A 142 -14.20 -4.83 -3.47
CA THR A 142 -14.58 -4.05 -4.66
C THR A 142 -14.53 -4.89 -5.93
N ASN A 143 -15.50 -4.66 -6.82
CA ASN A 143 -15.57 -5.31 -8.14
C ASN A 143 -15.12 -4.37 -9.27
N ASN A 144 -14.66 -3.14 -8.96
CA ASN A 144 -14.13 -2.24 -9.97
C ASN A 144 -12.70 -2.70 -10.35
N PRO A 145 -12.46 -3.09 -11.61
CA PRO A 145 -11.19 -3.67 -12.03
C PRO A 145 -10.00 -2.74 -11.82
N VAL A 146 -10.17 -1.44 -12.07
CA VAL A 146 -9.10 -0.43 -11.87
C VAL A 146 -8.75 -0.31 -10.39
N VAL A 147 -9.76 -0.35 -9.51
CA VAL A 147 -9.52 -0.29 -8.07
C VAL A 147 -8.81 -1.55 -7.58
N VAL A 148 -9.20 -2.73 -8.05
CA VAL A 148 -8.52 -3.98 -7.71
C VAL A 148 -7.05 -3.92 -8.14
N GLU A 149 -6.79 -3.43 -9.35
CA GLU A 149 -5.44 -3.30 -9.88
C GLU A 149 -4.57 -2.33 -9.05
N ILE A 150 -5.10 -1.17 -8.67
CA ILE A 150 -4.40 -0.22 -7.77
C ILE A 150 -4.10 -0.87 -6.41
N LEU A 151 -5.06 -1.61 -5.83
CA LEU A 151 -4.87 -2.28 -4.54
C LEU A 151 -3.88 -3.46 -4.61
N LEU A 152 -3.75 -4.08 -5.77
CA LEU A 152 -2.76 -5.11 -6.05
C LEU A 152 -1.36 -4.51 -6.11
N TYR A 153 -1.15 -3.46 -6.91
CA TYR A 153 0.17 -2.80 -6.97
C TYR A 153 0.55 -2.14 -5.64
N ALA A 154 -0.40 -1.55 -4.92
CA ALA A 154 -0.14 -1.02 -3.58
C ALA A 154 0.41 -2.10 -2.64
N ALA A 155 -0.12 -3.33 -2.69
CA ALA A 155 0.38 -4.43 -1.87
C ALA A 155 1.78 -4.90 -2.27
N LEU A 156 2.08 -4.93 -3.58
CA LEU A 156 3.42 -5.26 -4.07
C LEU A 156 4.43 -4.18 -3.67
N LEU A 157 4.08 -2.89 -3.79
CA LEU A 157 4.91 -1.79 -3.31
C LEU A 157 5.13 -1.82 -1.79
N SER A 158 4.08 -2.11 -1.01
CA SER A 158 4.22 -2.31 0.44
C SER A 158 5.22 -3.41 0.78
N LEU A 159 5.23 -4.50 0.03
CA LEU A 159 6.19 -5.58 0.19
C LEU A 159 7.61 -5.11 -0.12
N LEU A 160 7.82 -4.44 -1.27
CA LEU A 160 9.14 -3.93 -1.67
C LEU A 160 9.72 -2.98 -0.62
N VAL A 161 8.93 -2.01 -0.18
CA VAL A 161 9.33 -1.06 0.87
C VAL A 161 9.61 -1.77 2.19
N SER A 162 8.87 -2.84 2.49
CA SER A 162 9.13 -3.66 3.66
C SER A 162 10.49 -4.34 3.58
N ARG A 163 10.87 -4.91 2.42
CA ARG A 163 12.17 -5.56 2.22
C ARG A 163 13.33 -4.58 2.32
N GLU A 164 13.20 -3.41 1.73
CA GLU A 164 14.21 -2.36 1.80
C GLU A 164 14.44 -1.83 3.22
N LEU A 165 13.37 -1.74 4.02
CA LEU A 165 13.51 -1.46 5.44
C LEU A 165 14.13 -2.63 6.22
N LEU A 166 13.89 -3.87 5.80
CA LEU A 166 14.52 -5.05 6.42
C LEU A 166 16.02 -5.02 6.21
N ASP A 167 16.48 -4.72 5.00
CA ASP A 167 17.90 -4.65 4.68
C ASP A 167 18.58 -3.56 5.51
N LEU A 168 17.95 -2.39 5.61
CA LEU A 168 18.38 -1.29 6.48
C LEU A 168 18.46 -1.66 7.97
N VAL A 169 17.50 -2.45 8.46
CA VAL A 169 17.49 -2.92 9.85
C VAL A 169 18.57 -3.98 10.06
N THR A 170 18.76 -4.86 9.08
CA THR A 170 19.76 -5.93 9.11
C THR A 170 21.18 -5.35 9.11
N GLU A 171 21.45 -4.33 8.29
CA GLU A 171 22.73 -3.60 8.27
C GLU A 171 23.09 -2.91 9.60
N GLN A 172 22.08 -2.59 10.41
CA GLN A 172 22.27 -1.92 11.71
C GLN A 172 22.18 -2.89 12.90
N ALA A 173 21.71 -4.11 12.67
CA ALA A 173 21.61 -5.14 13.68
C ALA A 173 22.97 -5.81 13.89
N ALA A 174 23.15 -6.46 15.05
CA ALA A 174 24.29 -7.35 15.22
C ALA A 174 24.15 -8.56 14.28
N ASP A 175 25.26 -9.04 13.72
CA ASP A 175 25.30 -10.14 12.73
C ASP A 175 24.61 -11.44 13.18
N GLU A 176 24.40 -11.61 14.48
CA GLU A 176 23.75 -12.78 15.08
C GLU A 176 22.21 -12.70 15.07
N ILE A 177 21.64 -11.53 14.78
CA ILE A 177 20.19 -11.31 14.81
C ILE A 177 19.60 -11.63 13.43
N VAL A 178 18.82 -12.70 13.38
CA VAL A 178 18.08 -13.09 12.17
C VAL A 178 16.66 -12.51 12.21
N PHE A 179 16.22 -11.97 11.08
CA PHE A 179 14.86 -11.45 10.90
C PHE A 179 14.05 -12.33 9.96
N PRO A 180 13.20 -13.25 10.47
CA PRO A 180 12.36 -14.07 9.61
C PRO A 180 11.39 -13.19 8.80
N PRO A 181 11.26 -13.38 7.47
CA PRO A 181 10.48 -12.51 6.60
C PRO A 181 9.05 -12.23 7.07
N GLU A 182 8.29 -13.27 7.44
CA GLU A 182 6.91 -13.10 7.90
C GLU A 182 6.80 -12.34 9.24
N ARG A 183 7.77 -12.53 10.15
CA ARG A 183 7.81 -11.80 11.43
C ARG A 183 8.20 -10.34 11.24
N TRP A 184 9.12 -10.10 10.33
CA TRP A 184 9.46 -8.76 9.90
C TRP A 184 8.26 -8.06 9.26
N ALA A 185 7.60 -8.68 8.28
CA ALA A 185 6.42 -8.12 7.61
C ALA A 185 5.30 -7.78 8.61
N ALA A 186 5.08 -8.63 9.62
CA ALA A 186 4.14 -8.35 10.71
C ALA A 186 4.55 -7.13 11.56
N THR A 187 5.85 -6.97 11.83
CA THR A 187 6.42 -5.84 12.59
C THR A 187 6.36 -4.53 11.79
N PHE A 188 6.72 -4.59 10.50
CA PHE A 188 6.56 -3.50 9.55
C PHE A 188 5.11 -3.02 9.52
N ARG A 189 4.17 -3.97 9.37
CA ARG A 189 2.73 -3.68 9.38
C ARG A 189 2.28 -3.01 10.67
N SER A 190 2.74 -3.46 11.84
CA SER A 190 2.31 -2.86 13.12
C SER A 190 2.81 -1.43 13.32
N HIS A 191 3.88 -1.02 12.62
CA HIS A 191 4.47 0.32 12.71
C HIS A 191 4.20 1.20 11.49
N ALA A 192 3.45 0.73 10.49
CA ALA A 192 3.25 1.42 9.21
C ALA A 192 2.77 2.88 9.37
N GLN A 193 1.85 3.15 10.30
CA GLN A 193 1.35 4.50 10.55
C GLN A 193 2.41 5.43 11.17
N LEU A 194 3.26 4.91 12.04
CA LEU A 194 4.38 5.68 12.60
C LEU A 194 5.43 5.96 11.53
N ILE A 195 5.77 4.95 10.72
CA ILE A 195 6.71 5.10 9.60
C ILE A 195 6.19 6.15 8.61
N LEU A 196 4.91 6.12 8.27
CA LEU A 196 4.30 7.11 7.38
C LEU A 196 4.33 8.53 7.97
N HIS A 197 4.10 8.67 9.27
CA HIS A 197 4.15 9.97 9.95
C HIS A 197 5.56 10.56 9.91
N GLU A 198 6.56 9.78 10.33
CA GLU A 198 7.98 10.17 10.31
C GLU A 198 8.47 10.49 8.89
N LEU A 199 7.99 9.74 7.89
CA LEU A 199 8.34 9.98 6.50
C LEU A 199 7.72 11.29 6.00
N GLY A 200 6.49 11.58 6.39
CA GLY A 200 5.82 12.86 6.13
C GLY A 200 6.64 14.04 6.64
N GLU A 201 7.06 13.99 7.91
CA GLU A 201 7.88 15.04 8.51
C GLU A 201 9.23 15.20 7.82
N TYR A 202 9.89 14.08 7.49
CA TYR A 202 11.18 14.09 6.76
C TYR A 202 11.07 14.73 5.38
N LEU A 203 9.96 14.50 4.67
CA LEU A 203 9.69 15.09 3.35
C LEU A 203 9.17 16.53 3.43
N GLY A 204 8.96 17.07 4.64
CA GLY A 204 8.51 18.44 4.85
C GLY A 204 7.00 18.65 4.76
N TYR A 205 6.20 17.58 4.79
CA TYR A 205 4.75 17.68 4.81
C TYR A 205 4.23 18.02 6.22
N SER A 206 3.27 18.93 6.29
CA SER A 206 2.63 19.42 7.51
C SER A 206 1.12 19.23 7.41
N PRO A 207 0.61 18.06 7.81
CA PRO A 207 -0.82 17.77 7.67
C PRO A 207 -1.67 18.70 8.55
N PRO A 208 -2.91 19.02 8.13
CA PRO A 208 -3.81 19.85 8.91
C PRO A 208 -4.07 19.31 10.32
N PRO A 209 -4.47 20.17 11.28
CA PRO A 209 -4.73 19.77 12.66
C PRO A 209 -5.67 18.55 12.76
N LEU A 210 -5.43 17.67 13.74
CA LEU A 210 -6.22 16.45 13.92
C LEU A 210 -7.73 16.69 13.90
N LEU A 211 -8.20 17.78 14.50
CA LEU A 211 -9.62 18.12 14.53
C LEU A 211 -10.22 18.33 13.14
N GLU A 212 -9.51 19.02 12.24
CA GLU A 212 -9.97 19.27 10.87
C GLU A 212 -10.04 17.98 10.06
N ARG A 213 -9.03 17.10 10.20
CA ARG A 213 -9.01 15.79 9.57
C ARG A 213 -10.18 14.92 10.02
N LEU A 214 -10.48 14.91 11.33
CA LEU A 214 -11.62 14.17 11.89
C LEU A 214 -12.96 14.70 11.39
N ILE A 215 -13.10 16.03 11.28
CA ILE A 215 -14.30 16.66 10.74
C ILE A 215 -14.51 16.22 9.29
N GLU A 216 -13.46 16.30 8.46
CA GLU A 216 -13.54 15.89 7.05
C GLU A 216 -13.84 14.40 6.88
N ASP A 217 -13.23 13.54 7.71
CA ASP A 217 -13.42 12.09 7.62
C ASP A 217 -14.79 11.61 8.11
N ALA A 218 -15.39 12.32 9.07
CA ALA A 218 -16.69 11.99 9.62
C ALA A 218 -17.86 12.49 8.77
N GLN A 219 -17.60 13.36 7.77
CA GLN A 219 -18.64 13.87 6.89
C GLN A 219 -19.29 12.75 6.06
N LYS A 220 -20.61 12.89 5.84
CA LYS A 220 -21.34 11.98 4.95
C LYS A 220 -20.85 12.14 3.51
N ILE A 221 -20.50 11.00 2.91
CA ILE A 221 -20.07 10.91 1.50
C ILE A 221 -21.19 11.34 0.52
N HIS A 222 -22.46 11.13 0.88
CA HIS A 222 -23.62 11.60 0.12
C HIS A 222 -24.59 12.35 1.03
N GLN A 223 -24.63 13.68 0.94
CA GLN A 223 -25.54 14.51 1.73
C GLN A 223 -27.03 14.15 1.55
N GLN A 224 -27.39 13.56 0.40
CA GLN A 224 -28.77 13.23 0.06
C GLN A 224 -29.21 11.82 0.47
N ARG A 225 -28.31 10.96 0.97
CA ARG A 225 -28.65 9.59 1.37
C ARG A 225 -28.97 9.58 2.88
N PRO A 226 -30.24 9.40 3.29
CA PRO A 226 -30.59 9.44 4.70
C PRO A 226 -29.93 8.27 5.42
N ILE A 227 -29.36 8.53 6.60
CA ILE A 227 -28.85 7.45 7.46
C ILE A 227 -30.02 6.75 8.15
N LEU A 228 -29.83 5.50 8.59
CA LEU A 228 -30.89 4.73 9.27
C LEU A 228 -31.50 5.51 10.44
N GLN A 229 -30.69 6.28 11.19
CA GLN A 229 -31.17 7.12 12.28
C GLN A 229 -32.07 8.28 11.82
N GLU A 230 -31.74 8.95 10.71
CA GLU A 230 -32.58 10.00 10.12
C GLU A 230 -33.86 9.43 9.51
N THR A 231 -33.77 8.24 8.93
CA THR A 231 -34.92 7.51 8.37
C THR A 231 -35.87 7.07 9.48
N LEU A 232 -35.33 6.61 10.62
CA LEU A 232 -36.10 6.28 11.82
C LEU A 232 -36.71 7.52 12.47
N ALA A 233 -35.98 8.64 12.56
CA ALA A 233 -36.47 9.91 13.11
C ALA A 233 -37.57 10.53 12.24
N THR A 234 -37.44 10.46 10.91
CA THR A 234 -38.51 10.92 10.00
C THR A 234 -39.73 9.99 10.02
N ALA A 235 -39.54 8.69 10.19
CA ALA A 235 -40.65 7.73 10.36
C ALA A 235 -41.41 7.95 11.69
N THR A 236 -40.69 8.21 12.80
CA THR A 236 -41.32 8.52 14.10
C THR A 236 -42.06 9.85 14.09
N ASN A 237 -41.50 10.91 13.49
CA ASN A 237 -42.20 12.18 13.35
C ASN A 237 -43.44 12.11 12.44
N ARG A 238 -43.44 11.26 11.39
CA ARG A 238 -44.65 11.01 10.57
C ARG A 238 -45.71 10.21 11.31
N GLY A 239 -45.31 9.30 12.21
CA GLY A 239 -46.25 8.53 13.05
C GLY A 239 -46.97 9.38 14.11
N MET A 240 -46.32 10.39 14.68
CA MET A 240 -46.91 11.30 15.69
C MET A 240 -47.79 12.42 15.09
N SER A 241 -47.73 12.65 13.77
CA SER A 241 -48.55 13.66 13.08
C SER A 241 -49.88 13.12 12.57
N LEU A 242 -50.12 11.80 12.65
CA LEU A 242 -51.33 11.12 12.16
C LEU A 242 -52.21 10.56 13.29
N SER A 243 -51.94 10.95 14.54
CA SER A 243 -52.68 10.61 15.76
C SER A 243 -53.20 11.88 16.43
#